data_AF-A0A429EXW6-F1
#
_entry.id   AF-A0A429EXW6-F1
#
_cell.length_a   1.000
_cell.length_b   1.000
_cell.length_c   1.000
_cell.angle_alpha   90.00
_cell.angle_beta   90.00
_cell.angle_gamma   90.00
#
_symmetry.space_group_name_H-M   'P 1'
#
loop_
_entity.id
_entity.type
_entity.pdbx_description
1 polymer ?
#
loop_
_entity_poly.entity_id
_entity_poly.type
_entity_poly.pdbx_seq_one_letter_code
_entity_poly.pdbx_strand_id
1 'polypeptide(L)' 'MRNLYELPVADAPTRKWCGGNLGGDNETCMTTAPLAGVVDAFAVGDSKSEAKGSELRMTGAELDSFAIEWVRNRGLAL' A
#
# COMPACT_ATOMS: atom_id res chain seq x y z
N MET A 1 -19.87 3.08 -7.78
CA MET A 1 -18.49 3.03 -7.25
C MET A 1 -17.84 4.37 -7.51
N ARG A 2 -17.17 4.96 -6.52
CA ARG A 2 -16.42 6.22 -6.68
C ARG A 2 -15.06 5.89 -7.29
N ASN A 3 -14.60 6.69 -8.24
CA ASN A 3 -13.26 6.52 -8.80
C ASN A 3 -12.22 6.94 -7.74
N LEU A 4 -11.44 5.99 -7.22
CA LEU A 4 -10.44 6.28 -6.18
C LEU A 4 -9.24 7.08 -6.69
N TYR A 5 -8.98 7.07 -8.01
CA TYR A 5 -7.89 7.85 -8.63
C TYR A 5 -8.17 9.35 -8.67
N GLU A 6 -9.42 9.77 -8.49
CA GLU A 6 -9.78 11.19 -8.37
C GLU A 6 -9.59 11.72 -6.94
N LEU A 7 -9.22 10.86 -5.98
CA LEU A 7 -9.07 11.25 -4.58
C LEU A 7 -7.64 11.64 -4.25
N PRO A 8 -7.43 12.80 -3.59
CA PRO A 8 -6.12 13.13 -3.10
C PRO A 8 -5.73 12.19 -1.95
N VAL A 9 -4.44 12.02 -1.76
CA VAL A 9 -3.91 11.38 -0.54
C VAL A 9 -4.25 12.29 0.64
N ALA A 10 -4.72 11.71 1.73
CA ALA A 10 -5.02 12.46 2.94
C ALA A 10 -3.72 13.00 3.57
N ASP A 11 -3.84 14.10 4.30
CA ASP A 11 -2.75 14.63 5.12
C ASP A 11 -2.60 13.76 6.38
N ALA A 12 -2.00 12.58 6.19
CA ALA A 12 -1.78 11.58 7.21
C ALA A 12 -0.45 10.86 6.96
N PRO A 13 0.21 10.33 8.00
CA PRO A 13 1.47 9.61 7.83
C PRO A 13 1.33 8.40 6.89
N THR A 14 2.22 8.31 5.90
CA THR A 14 2.39 7.11 5.08
C THR A 14 2.92 5.96 5.94
N ARG A 15 2.24 4.82 5.90
CA ARG A 15 2.72 3.59 6.53
C ARG A 15 3.64 2.84 5.58
N LYS A 16 4.74 2.30 6.10
CA LYS A 16 5.66 1.44 5.35
C LYS A 16 5.52 -0.01 5.81
N TRP A 17 5.57 -0.92 4.85
CA TRP A 17 5.52 -2.37 5.00
C TRP A 17 6.79 -2.93 4.39
N CYS A 18 7.85 -2.97 5.20
CA CYS A 18 9.18 -3.35 4.75
C CYS A 18 9.41 -4.85 4.94
N GLY A 19 10.13 -5.47 4.00
CA GLY A 19 10.51 -6.88 4.08
C GLY A 19 11.94 -7.08 3.60
N GLY A 20 12.74 -7.81 4.39
CA GLY A 20 14.16 -8.08 4.11
C GLY A 20 15.10 -6.93 4.47
N ASN A 21 16.31 -7.27 4.94
CA ASN A 21 17.39 -6.33 5.32
C ASN A 21 16.96 -5.16 6.22
N LEU A 22 16.59 -5.48 7.46
CA LEU A 22 16.13 -4.58 8.53
C LEU A 22 17.23 -3.64 9.08
N GLY A 23 18.06 -3.04 8.24
CA GLY A 23 19.14 -2.16 8.70
C GLY A 23 20.11 -1.64 7.64
N GLY A 24 19.78 -1.77 6.36
CA GLY A 24 20.59 -1.21 5.27
C GLY A 24 19.87 -0.08 4.54
N ASP A 25 20.63 0.89 4.01
CA ASP A 25 20.12 2.07 3.29
C ASP A 25 19.33 1.75 2.01
N ASN A 26 19.31 0.47 1.58
CA ASN A 26 18.61 -0.03 0.40
C ASN A 26 17.32 -0.79 0.73
N GLU A 27 16.77 -0.63 1.94
CA GLU A 27 15.51 -1.27 2.33
C GLU A 27 14.37 -0.85 1.40
N THR A 28 13.72 -1.84 0.80
CA THR A 28 12.58 -1.65 -0.11
C THR A 28 11.30 -1.97 0.63
N CYS A 29 10.40 -0.98 0.73
CA CYS A 29 9.12 -1.13 1.40
C CYS A 29 7.97 -0.89 0.43
N MET A 30 6.91 -1.68 0.57
CA MET A 30 5.60 -1.25 0.10
C MET A 30 5.10 -0.13 1.02
N THR A 31 4.36 0.82 0.48
CA THR A 31 3.80 1.94 1.24
C THR A 31 2.30 2.02 1.08
N THR A 32 1.61 2.48 2.11
CA THR A 32 0.17 2.77 2.06
C THR A 32 -0.11 4.12 2.71
N ALA A 33 -0.84 4.98 2.01
CA ALA A 33 -1.31 6.25 2.53
C ALA A 33 -2.84 6.35 2.35
N PRO A 34 -3.61 6.76 3.35
CA PRO A 34 -5.07 6.85 3.23
C PRO A 34 -5.49 7.90 2.21
N LEU A 35 -6.61 7.69 1.53
CA LEU A 35 -7.21 8.65 0.62
C LEU A 35 -8.17 9.58 1.36
N ALA A 36 -8.23 10.85 0.96
CA ALA A 36 -9.11 11.84 1.59
C ALA A 36 -10.58 11.66 1.16
N GLY A 37 -11.49 11.94 2.10
CA GLY A 37 -12.93 11.96 1.82
C GLY A 37 -13.56 10.60 1.57
N VAL A 38 -12.85 9.51 1.88
CA VAL A 38 -13.36 8.13 1.85
C VAL A 38 -12.80 7.38 3.05
N VAL A 39 -13.57 6.45 3.59
CA VAL A 39 -13.13 5.56 4.67
C VAL A 39 -12.55 4.31 4.03
N ASP A 40 -11.44 3.82 4.58
CA ASP A 40 -10.85 2.52 4.22
C ASP A 40 -10.48 2.40 2.72
N ALA A 41 -9.74 3.39 2.22
CA ALA A 41 -9.12 3.32 0.90
C ALA A 41 -7.75 3.99 0.93
N PHE A 42 -6.84 3.49 0.09
CA PHE A 42 -5.42 3.78 0.19
C PHE A 42 -4.78 3.98 -1.19
N ALA A 43 -3.82 4.89 -1.24
CA ALA A 43 -2.77 4.87 -2.25
C ALA A 43 -1.71 3.85 -1.82
N VAL A 44 -1.36 2.93 -2.71
CA VAL A 44 -0.34 1.89 -2.50
C VAL A 44 0.83 2.17 -3.42
N GLY A 45 2.03 2.31 -2.84
CA GLY A 45 3.24 2.66 -3.57
C GLY A 45 4.46 1.84 -3.16
N ASP A 46 5.60 2.17 -3.75
CA ASP A 46 6.93 1.65 -3.42
C ASP A 46 7.75 2.78 -2.81
N SER A 47 8.58 2.49 -1.81
CA SER A 47 9.42 3.49 -1.15
C SER A 47 10.55 4.03 -2.04
N LYS A 48 10.84 3.38 -3.18
CA LYS A 48 11.80 3.85 -4.18
C LYS A 48 11.31 5.09 -4.90
N SER A 49 12.22 6.02 -5.14
CA SER A 49 11.92 7.32 -5.76
C SER A 49 11.39 7.19 -7.20
N GLU A 50 11.81 6.15 -7.90
CA GLU A 50 11.47 5.79 -9.28
C GLU A 50 9.99 5.46 -9.43
N ALA A 51 9.32 5.06 -8.34
CA ALA A 51 7.91 4.68 -8.34
C ALA A 51 6.97 5.84 -7.97
N LYS A 52 7.51 7.03 -7.64
CA LYS A 52 6.73 8.18 -7.20
C LYS A 52 5.70 8.60 -8.26
N GLY A 53 4.45 8.77 -7.85
CA GLY A 53 3.36 9.17 -8.73
C GLY A 53 2.71 8.03 -9.51
N SER A 54 3.16 6.78 -9.30
CA SER A 54 2.59 5.58 -9.91
C SER A 54 1.79 4.74 -8.91
N GLU A 55 1.21 5.37 -7.89
CA GLU A 55 0.52 4.65 -6.82
C GLU A 55 -0.80 4.04 -7.30
N LEU A 56 -1.00 2.76 -6.96
CA LEU A 56 -2.29 2.09 -7.12
C LEU A 56 -3.30 2.65 -6.13
N ARG A 57 -4.58 2.62 -6.47
CA ARG A 57 -5.67 3.07 -5.59
C ARG A 57 -6.59 1.91 -5.30
N MET A 58 -6.65 1.50 -4.03
CA MET A 58 -7.33 0.29 -3.59
C MET A 58 -8.18 0.57 -2.35
N THR A 59 -9.32 -0.09 -2.23
CA THR A 59 -10.08 -0.17 -0.97
C THR A 59 -9.36 -1.09 0.03
N GLY A 60 -9.65 -0.94 1.32
CA GLY A 60 -9.14 -1.86 2.35
C GLY A 60 -9.60 -3.29 2.10
N ALA A 61 -10.87 -3.49 1.74
CA ALA A 61 -11.39 -4.81 1.39
C ALA A 61 -10.63 -5.50 0.23
N GLU A 62 -10.23 -4.76 -0.81
CA GLU A 62 -9.40 -5.31 -1.89
C GLU A 62 -7.99 -5.66 -1.41
N LEU A 63 -7.39 -4.84 -0.54
CA LEU A 63 -6.07 -5.11 0.03
C LEU A 63 -6.08 -6.30 0.98
N ASP A 64 -7.12 -6.44 1.80
CA ASP A 64 -7.29 -7.58 2.70
C ASP A 64 -7.46 -8.88 1.91
N SER A 65 -8.29 -8.85 0.86
CA SER A 65 -8.45 -9.99 -0.04
C SER A 65 -7.13 -10.34 -0.73
N PHE A 66 -6.38 -9.34 -1.21
CA PHE A 66 -5.06 -9.56 -1.79
C PHE A 66 -4.10 -10.17 -0.77
N ALA A 67 -4.03 -9.65 0.46
CA ALA A 67 -3.12 -10.14 1.48
C ALA A 67 -3.40 -11.60 1.85
N ILE A 68 -4.67 -11.95 2.05
CA ILE A 68 -5.08 -13.33 2.39
C ILE A 68 -4.73 -14.28 1.24
N GLU A 69 -5.08 -13.94 0.00
CA GLU A 69 -4.82 -14.81 -1.15
C GLU A 69 -3.33 -14.89 -1.48
N TRP A 70 -2.58 -13.80 -1.29
CA TRP A 70 -1.12 -13.79 -1.43
C TRP A 70 -0.46 -14.75 -0.44
N VAL A 71 -0.84 -14.66 0.84
CA VAL A 71 -0.32 -15.54 1.90
C VAL A 71 -0.63 -17.01 1.59
N ARG A 72 -1.88 -17.31 1.21
CA ARG A 72 -2.29 -18.67 0.82
C ARG A 72 -1.48 -19.19 -0.36
N ASN A 73 -1.37 -18.41 -1.44
CA ASN A 73 -0.65 -18.78 -2.65
C ASN A 73 0.85 -19.02 -2.39
N ARG A 74 1.44 -18.30 -1.44
CA ARG A 74 2.86 -18.43 -1.08
C ARG A 74 3.11 -19.49 0.00
N GLY A 75 2.07 -20.14 0.53
CA GLY A 75 2.19 -21.11 1.62
C GLY A 75 2.73 -20.49 2.90
N LEU A 76 2.47 -19.20 3.14
CA LEU A 76 2.89 -18.49 4.34
C LEU A 76 1.89 -18.73 5.48
N ALA A 77 2.36 -18.63 6.72
CA ALA A 77 1.50 -18.65 7.91
C ALA A 77 1.15 -17.22 8.33
N LEU A 78 -0.09 -17.02 8.80
CA LEU A 78 -0.55 -15.79 9.45
C LEU A 78 -0.28 -15.85 10.95
#